data_AF-A0A6V7W751-F1
#
_entry.id   AF-A0A6V7W751-F1
#
_cell.length_a   1.000
_cell.length_b   1.000
_cell.length_c   1.000
_cell.angle_alpha   90.00
_cell.angle_beta   90.00
_cell.angle_gamma   90.00
#
_symmetry.space_group_name_H-M   'P 1'
#
loop_
_entity.id
_entity.type
_entity.pdbx_description
1 polymer ?
#
loop_
_entity_poly.entity_id
_entity_poly.type
_entity_poly.pdbx_seq_one_letter_code
_entity_poly.pdbx_strand_id
1 'polypeptide(L)'
;MELLGKQKVKYPKELKSEIKFIGSKISEINEGNRRHCFNCGVKQYKKCYKYLKGKHLCNTCGVYLTTNGKFRPKKMWFRIKKKDRQCYICEATKTSAWYQHLEHGQYLYYCNSCYKRNYAINKIKNKENELN
;
A
#
# COMPACT_ATOMS: atom_id res chain seq x y z
N MET A 1 -21.19 60.40 4.58
CA MET A 1 -20.91 58.94 4.50
C MET A 1 -19.64 58.75 3.70
N GLU A 2 -18.49 58.77 4.37
CA GLU A 2 -17.18 58.69 3.74
C GLU A 2 -16.85 57.23 3.40
N LEU A 3 -16.65 56.95 2.12
CA LEU A 3 -16.22 55.65 1.62
C LEU A 3 -14.73 55.49 1.92
N LEU A 4 -14.37 54.71 2.94
CA LEU A 4 -12.98 54.35 3.21
C LEU A 4 -12.38 53.63 2.00
N GLY A 5 -11.58 54.38 1.24
CA GLY A 5 -10.86 53.89 0.07
C GLY A 5 -9.87 52.81 0.45
N LYS A 6 -10.02 51.62 -0.14
CA LYS A 6 -9.09 50.50 0.02
C LYS A 6 -7.74 50.87 -0.59
N GLN A 7 -6.79 51.33 0.23
CA GLN A 7 -5.40 51.51 -0.20
C GLN A 7 -4.83 50.15 -0.63
N LYS A 8 -4.41 50.05 -1.91
CA LYS A 8 -3.74 48.87 -2.45
C LYS A 8 -2.28 48.88 -1.99
N VAL A 9 -1.97 48.12 -0.94
CA VAL A 9 -0.59 47.91 -0.47
C VAL A 9 0.24 47.24 -1.57
N LYS A 10 1.28 47.92 -2.06
CA LYS A 10 2.25 47.38 -3.03
C LYS A 10 3.40 46.73 -2.28
N TYR A 11 3.41 45.40 -2.27
CA TYR A 11 4.51 44.62 -1.69
C TYR A 11 5.75 44.60 -2.59
N PRO A 12 6.98 44.60 -2.00
CA PRO A 12 8.24 44.38 -2.71
C PRO A 12 8.24 43.10 -3.57
N LYS A 13 9.02 43.09 -4.64
CA LYS A 13 9.04 41.97 -5.60
C LYS A 13 9.55 40.68 -4.94
N GLU A 14 10.54 40.80 -4.06
CA GLU A 14 11.13 39.69 -3.30
C GLU A 14 10.07 39.03 -2.39
N LEU A 15 9.27 39.85 -1.70
CA LEU A 15 8.21 39.36 -0.81
C LEU A 15 7.11 38.63 -1.60
N LYS A 16 6.78 39.08 -2.81
CA LYS A 16 5.82 38.38 -3.68
C LYS A 16 6.34 37.01 -4.15
N SER A 17 7.62 36.93 -4.52
CA SER A 17 8.24 35.65 -4.89
C SER A 17 8.29 34.68 -3.71
N GLU A 18 8.54 35.17 -2.50
CA GLU A 18 8.63 34.35 -1.31
C GLU A 18 7.26 33.81 -0.88
N ILE A 19 6.22 34.66 -0.92
CA ILE A 19 4.82 34.22 -0.72
C ILE A 19 4.43 33.14 -1.74
N LYS A 20 4.82 33.30 -3.01
CA LYS A 20 4.56 32.32 -4.07
C LYS A 20 5.30 30.99 -3.81
N PHE A 21 6.56 31.06 -3.38
CA PHE A 21 7.37 29.89 -3.04
C PHE A 21 6.79 29.13 -1.85
N ILE A 22 6.47 29.85 -0.77
CA ILE A 22 5.82 29.29 0.44
C ILE A 22 4.48 28.66 0.08
N GLY A 23 3.65 29.33 -0.72
CA GLY A 23 2.36 28.79 -1.18
C GLY A 23 2.52 27.49 -2.00
N SER A 24 3.55 27.43 -2.85
CA SER A 24 3.85 26.21 -3.61
C SER A 24 4.35 25.07 -2.71
N LYS A 25 5.18 25.39 -1.71
CA LYS A 25 5.69 24.40 -0.74
C LYS A 25 4.59 23.86 0.14
N ILE A 26 3.68 24.71 0.61
CA ILE A 26 2.49 24.31 1.37
C ILE A 26 1.59 23.41 0.52
N SER A 27 1.44 23.70 -0.78
CA SER A 27 0.67 22.87 -1.70
C SER A 27 1.29 21.49 -1.90
N GLU A 28 2.62 21.41 -2.11
CA GLU A 28 3.36 20.14 -2.17
C GLU A 28 3.24 19.32 -0.87
N ILE A 29 3.38 19.98 0.29
CA ILE A 29 3.25 19.35 1.61
C ILE A 29 1.83 18.82 1.80
N ASN A 30 0.81 19.59 1.41
CA ASN A 30 -0.58 19.15 1.45
C ASN A 30 -0.85 17.97 0.51
N GLU A 31 -0.27 17.96 -0.69
CA GLU A 31 -0.36 16.83 -1.63
C GLU A 31 0.41 15.59 -1.15
N GLY A 32 1.47 15.77 -0.36
CA GLY A 32 2.19 14.72 0.34
C GLY A 32 1.37 14.13 1.50
N ASN A 33 0.74 14.98 2.31
CA ASN A 33 -0.09 14.58 3.45
C ASN A 33 -1.41 13.90 3.02
N ARG A 34 -1.94 14.22 1.83
CA ARG A 34 -3.21 13.67 1.29
C ARG A 34 -3.13 12.26 0.70
N ARG A 35 -1.97 11.61 0.60
CA ARG A 35 -1.83 10.30 -0.07
C ARG A 35 -1.78 9.11 0.88
N HIS A 36 -2.63 9.12 1.90
CA HIS A 36 -2.87 7.96 2.77
C HIS A 36 -4.20 7.32 2.39
N CYS A 37 -4.17 6.05 1.99
CA CYS A 37 -5.40 5.33 1.70
C CYS A 37 -6.18 5.11 2.99
N PHE A 38 -7.41 5.62 3.07
CA PHE A 38 -8.29 5.47 4.22
C PHE A 38 -8.57 4.00 4.57
N ASN A 39 -8.67 3.12 3.56
CA ASN A 39 -8.93 1.71 3.79
C ASN A 39 -7.66 0.96 4.24
N CYS A 40 -6.59 0.97 3.45
CA CYS A 40 -5.42 0.11 3.69
C CYS A 40 -4.15 0.83 4.19
N GLY A 41 -4.22 2.13 4.44
CA GLY A 41 -3.11 2.93 5.00
C GLY A 41 -1.91 3.15 4.06
N VAL A 42 -1.89 2.59 2.84
CA VAL A 42 -0.75 2.72 1.94
C VAL A 42 -0.46 4.20 1.60
N LYS A 43 0.79 4.59 1.78
CA LYS A 43 1.32 5.92 1.47
C LYS A 43 1.77 5.98 0.01
N GLN A 44 1.73 7.17 -0.60
CA GLN A 44 2.33 7.45 -1.92
C GLN A 44 1.87 6.51 -3.05
N TYR A 45 0.60 6.57 -3.42
CA TYR A 45 0.08 5.85 -4.59
C TYR A 45 -0.07 6.78 -5.80
N LYS A 46 0.22 6.26 -7.00
CA LYS A 46 0.18 7.02 -8.28
C LYS A 46 -1.22 7.49 -8.68
N LYS A 47 -2.27 6.70 -8.37
CA LYS A 47 -3.66 7.02 -8.70
C LYS A 47 -4.55 7.04 -7.46
N CYS A 48 -5.25 8.15 -7.27
CA CYS A 48 -6.06 8.48 -6.10
C CYS A 48 -7.55 8.53 -6.45
N TYR A 49 -8.38 7.92 -5.61
CA TYR A 49 -9.83 8.07 -5.66
C TYR A 49 -10.25 8.96 -4.48
N LYS A 50 -10.98 10.04 -4.75
CA LYS A 50 -11.60 10.86 -3.70
C LYS A 50 -12.70 10.04 -3.03
N TYR A 51 -12.70 10.02 -1.71
CA TYR A 51 -13.72 9.40 -0.87
C TYR A 51 -14.27 10.43 0.12
N LEU A 52 -15.43 10.15 0.71
CA LEU A 52 -16.21 11.07 1.54
C LEU A 52 -15.37 11.84 2.57
N LYS A 53 -15.72 13.11 2.81
CA LYS A 53 -15.09 13.99 3.82
C LYS A 53 -13.57 14.14 3.67
N GLY A 54 -13.09 14.33 2.44
CA GLY A 54 -11.67 14.56 2.16
C GLY A 54 -10.76 13.34 2.38
N LYS A 55 -11.34 12.16 2.57
CA LYS A 55 -10.61 10.90 2.64
C LYS A 55 -10.26 10.42 1.23
N HIS A 56 -9.23 9.60 1.11
CA HIS A 56 -8.78 9.13 -0.19
C HIS A 56 -8.56 7.61 -0.19
N LEU A 57 -8.76 6.97 -1.33
CA LEU A 57 -8.46 5.55 -1.52
C LEU A 57 -7.35 5.40 -2.57
N CYS A 58 -6.46 4.43 -2.36
CA CYS A 58 -5.51 4.01 -3.39
C CYS A 58 -6.23 3.31 -4.54
N ASN A 59 -5.57 3.19 -5.70
CA ASN A 59 -6.15 2.56 -6.89
C ASN A 59 -6.86 1.22 -6.61
N THR A 60 -6.17 0.30 -5.94
CA THR A 60 -6.71 -1.04 -5.66
C THR A 60 -7.92 -1.00 -4.72
N CYS A 61 -7.93 -0.12 -3.71
CA CYS A 61 -9.07 -0.02 -2.80
C CYS A 61 -10.26 0.70 -3.43
N GLY A 62 -10.00 1.71 -4.27
CA GLY A 62 -11.05 2.43 -5.00
C GLY A 62 -11.78 1.52 -5.97
N VAL A 63 -11.04 0.80 -6.83
CA VAL A 63 -11.63 -0.17 -7.77
C VAL A 63 -12.42 -1.25 -7.03
N TYR A 64 -11.86 -1.81 -5.95
CA TYR A 64 -12.56 -2.83 -5.16
C TYR A 64 -13.90 -2.32 -4.61
N LEU A 65 -13.93 -1.10 -4.10
CA LEU A 65 -15.16 -0.48 -3.58
C LEU A 65 -16.19 -0.29 -4.70
N THR A 66 -15.78 0.22 -5.87
CA THR A 66 -16.68 0.40 -7.01
C THR A 66 -17.26 -0.93 -7.50
N THR A 67 -16.45 -1.98 -7.58
CA THR A 67 -16.88 -3.28 -8.13
C THR A 67 -17.69 -4.11 -7.13
N ASN A 68 -17.36 -4.07 -5.84
CA ASN A 68 -17.95 -4.97 -4.84
C ASN A 68 -18.93 -4.28 -3.89
N GLY A 69 -19.09 -2.95 -3.98
CA GLY A 69 -19.92 -2.16 -3.08
C GLY A 69 -19.44 -2.11 -1.63
N LYS A 70 -18.27 -2.68 -1.31
CA LYS A 70 -17.75 -2.79 0.07
C LYS A 70 -16.25 -2.55 0.13
N PHE A 71 -15.73 -2.24 1.32
CA PHE A 71 -14.31 -2.03 1.53
C PHE A 71 -13.50 -3.31 1.30
N ARG A 72 -12.30 -3.16 0.72
CA ARG A 72 -11.36 -4.27 0.53
C ARG A 72 -10.97 -4.85 1.89
N PRO A 73 -11.18 -6.16 2.15
CA PRO A 73 -10.88 -6.79 3.43
C PRO A 73 -9.40 -6.72 3.82
N LYS A 74 -9.11 -6.67 5.13
CA LYS A 74 -7.75 -6.66 5.69
C LYS A 74 -6.90 -7.83 5.23
N LYS A 75 -7.48 -9.04 5.16
CA LYS A 75 -6.82 -10.26 4.63
C LYS A 75 -6.36 -10.14 3.18
N MET A 76 -6.85 -9.15 2.44
CA MET A 76 -6.41 -8.89 1.07
C MET A 76 -5.40 -7.74 1.01
N TRP A 77 -5.16 -6.98 2.08
CA TRP A 77 -4.31 -5.80 2.07
C TRP A 77 -2.85 -6.06 1.69
N PHE A 78 -2.44 -7.33 1.69
CA PHE A 78 -1.14 -7.82 1.26
C PHE A 78 -0.81 -7.42 -0.19
N ARG A 79 -0.32 -6.20 -0.38
CA ARG A 79 0.89 -6.02 -1.18
C ARG A 79 2.02 -6.46 -0.27
N ILE A 80 2.37 -7.73 -0.34
CA ILE A 80 3.64 -8.19 0.21
C ILE A 80 4.66 -7.36 -0.54
N LYS A 81 5.22 -6.34 0.12
CA LYS A 81 6.35 -5.61 -0.44
C LYS A 81 7.34 -6.71 -0.78
N LYS A 82 7.71 -6.84 -2.04
CA LYS A 82 8.69 -7.82 -2.56
C LYS A 82 10.04 -7.81 -1.83
N LYS A 83 10.23 -6.98 -0.80
CA LYS A 83 11.52 -6.66 -0.20
C LYS A 83 12.03 -7.70 0.79
N ASP A 84 11.19 -8.48 1.46
CA ASP A 84 11.69 -9.46 2.46
C ASP A 84 10.89 -10.78 2.38
N ARG A 85 10.95 -11.48 1.24
CA ARG A 85 10.50 -12.88 1.22
C ARG A 85 11.59 -13.71 1.87
N GLN A 86 11.25 -14.36 2.98
CA GLN A 86 12.11 -15.26 3.73
C GLN A 86 11.44 -16.63 3.77
N CYS A 87 12.21 -17.69 3.55
CA CYS A 87 11.69 -19.03 3.66
C CYS A 87 11.31 -19.32 5.11
N TYR A 88 10.08 -19.75 5.37
CA TYR A 88 9.64 -20.13 6.72
C TYR A 88 10.46 -21.31 7.31
N ILE A 89 10.94 -22.22 6.46
CA ILE A 89 11.65 -23.44 6.90
C ILE A 89 13.15 -23.20 7.10
N CYS A 90 13.81 -22.47 6.20
CA CYS A 90 15.27 -22.34 6.20
C CYS A 90 15.77 -20.91 6.20
N GLU A 91 14.87 -19.94 6.33
CA GLU A 91 15.21 -18.52 6.41
C GLU A 91 15.94 -17.93 5.20
N ALA A 92 16.08 -18.69 4.11
CA ALA A 92 16.69 -18.19 2.88
C ALA A 92 15.92 -16.98 2.37
N THR A 93 16.65 -15.91 2.03
CA THR A 93 16.10 -14.66 1.46
C THR A 93 16.22 -14.62 -0.07
N LYS A 94 16.94 -15.59 -0.65
CA LYS A 94 17.14 -15.76 -2.08
C LYS A 94 16.84 -17.20 -2.48
N THR A 95 16.17 -17.37 -3.61
CA THR A 95 15.85 -18.67 -4.20
C THR A 95 15.46 -18.49 -5.66
N SER A 96 15.53 -19.55 -6.46
CA SER A 96 15.12 -19.51 -7.87
C SER A 96 13.61 -19.37 -8.06
N ALA A 97 12.80 -19.85 -7.10
CA ALA A 97 11.35 -19.74 -7.12
C ALA A 97 10.77 -19.70 -5.69
N TRP A 98 9.74 -18.88 -5.51
CA TRP A 98 9.01 -18.74 -4.25
C TRP A 98 7.66 -19.43 -4.34
N TYR A 99 7.33 -20.25 -3.35
CA TYR A 99 6.05 -20.93 -3.22
C TYR A 99 5.30 -20.41 -2.00
N GLN A 100 3.98 -20.32 -2.08
CA GLN A 100 3.12 -19.90 -0.98
C GLN A 100 2.37 -21.10 -0.41
N HIS A 101 2.30 -21.18 0.92
CA HIS A 101 1.53 -22.17 1.65
C HIS A 101 0.60 -21.45 2.63
N LEU A 102 -0.63 -21.95 2.79
CA LEU A 102 -1.59 -21.40 3.74
C LEU A 102 -1.61 -22.31 4.97
N GLU A 103 -1.07 -21.81 6.08
CA GLU A 103 -1.02 -22.56 7.34
C GLU A 103 -1.58 -21.66 8.45
N HIS A 104 -2.49 -22.20 9.26
CA HIS A 104 -3.18 -21.46 10.33
C HIS A 104 -3.78 -20.10 9.89
N GLY A 105 -4.23 -20.01 8.63
CA GLY A 105 -4.80 -18.78 8.06
C GLY A 105 -3.79 -17.70 7.70
N GLN A 106 -2.49 -17.98 7.78
CA GLN A 106 -1.41 -17.10 7.34
C GLN A 106 -0.71 -17.65 6.10
N TYR A 107 -0.31 -16.76 5.19
CA TYR A 107 0.47 -17.13 4.02
C TYR A 107 1.95 -17.19 4.39
N LEU A 108 2.50 -18.40 4.41
CA LEU A 108 3.91 -18.69 4.59
C LEU A 108 4.61 -18.83 3.23
N TYR A 109 5.90 -18.50 3.17
CA TYR A 109 6.71 -18.62 1.96
C TYR A 109 7.72 -19.74 2.08
N TYR A 110 7.76 -20.63 1.10
CA TYR A 110 8.79 -21.66 0.96
C TYR A 110 9.71 -21.33 -0.20
N CYS A 111 11.02 -21.52 0.01
CA CYS A 111 11.99 -21.49 -1.08
C CYS A 111 11.84 -22.74 -1.96
N ASN A 112 12.39 -22.71 -3.17
CA ASN A 112 12.30 -23.81 -4.13
C ASN A 112 12.74 -25.16 -3.54
N SER A 113 13.87 -25.19 -2.82
CA SER A 113 14.40 -26.41 -2.21
C SER A 113 13.50 -26.95 -1.09
N CYS A 114 13.04 -26.08 -0.19
CA CYS A 114 12.17 -26.47 0.93
C CYS A 114 10.79 -26.90 0.45
N TYR A 115 10.24 -26.26 -0.58
CA TYR A 115 8.98 -26.66 -1.20
C TYR A 115 9.07 -28.08 -1.77
N LYS A 116 10.09 -28.37 -2.59
CA LYS A 116 10.28 -29.70 -3.19
C LYS A 116 10.44 -30.80 -2.12
N ARG A 117 11.21 -30.51 -1.06
CA ARG A 117 11.39 -31.44 0.07
C ARG A 117 10.07 -31.71 0.79
N ASN A 118 9.33 -30.65 1.15
CA ASN A 118 8.07 -30.78 1.86
C ASN A 118 7.02 -31.53 1.01
N TYR A 119 6.95 -31.24 -0.29
CA TYR A 119 6.09 -31.96 -1.23
C TYR A 119 6.42 -33.46 -1.31
N ALA A 120 7.71 -33.81 -1.38
CA ALA A 120 8.13 -35.22 -1.40
C ALA A 120 7.74 -35.96 -0.11
N ILE A 121 7.95 -35.34 1.06
CA ILE A 121 7.57 -35.91 2.36
C ILE A 121 6.06 -36.14 2.43
N ASN A 122 5.25 -35.14 2.06
CA ASN A 122 3.79 -35.28 2.10
C ASN A 122 3.29 -36.34 1.11
N LYS A 123 3.95 -36.47 -0.04
CA LYS A 123 3.62 -37.52 -1.02
C LYS A 123 3.87 -38.92 -0.47
N ILE A 124 4.92 -39.12 0.33
CA ILE A 124 5.21 -40.41 0.99
C ILE A 124 4.17 -40.68 2.08
N LYS A 125 3.91 -39.70 2.96
CA LYS A 125 2.90 -39.81 4.03
C LYS A 125 1.51 -40.17 3.49
N ASN A 126 1.10 -39.55 2.39
CA ASN A 126 -0.19 -39.84 1.79
C ASN A 126 -0.26 -41.28 1.25
N LYS A 127 0.83 -41.81 0.70
CA LYS A 127 0.88 -43.22 0.27
C LYS A 127 0.85 -44.20 1.43
N GLU A 128 1.54 -43.89 2.53
CA GLU A 128 1.51 -44.71 3.75
C GLU A 128 0.12 -44.72 4.40
N ASN A 129 -0.62 -43.61 4.33
CA ASN A 129 -1.99 -43.52 4.80
C ASN A 129 -3.00 -44.24 3.90
N GLU A 130 -2.69 -44.49 2.62
CA GLU A 130 -3.54 -45.25 1.69
C GLU A 130 -3.32 -46.77 1.79
N LEU A 131 -2.24 -47.21 2.46
CA LEU A 131 -1.85 -48.62 2.64
C LEU A 131 -2.23 -49.18 4.03
N ASN A 132 -2.77 -48.35 4.93
CA ASN A 132 -3.32 -48.74 6.23
C ASN A 132 -4.84 -48.55 6.25
#